data_AF-A0A428QZI8-F1
#
_entry.id   AF-A0A428QZI8-F1
#
_cell.length_a   1.000
_cell.length_b   1.000
_cell.length_c   1.000
_cell.angle_alpha   90.00
_cell.angle_beta   90.00
_cell.angle_gamma   90.00
#
_symmetry.space_group_name_H-M   'P 1'
#
loop_
_entity.id
_entity.type
_entity.pdbx_description
1 polymer ?
#
loop_
_entity_poly.entity_id
_entity_poly.type
_entity_poly.pdbx_seq_one_letter_code
_entity_poly.pdbx_strand_id
1 'polypeptide(L)'
;MGVAEKNLAHQTPLDSTKPVRATKGLVGLQISTAAATMSLRLATRRLAVSARSANPVSSTPTPLWSVGVGPSVQRRHKWAANIFKGWGKPKNKEAAASSTADPVTSQLDDPKSREQFLEKSMYSGVEDNIFQDEIETPSARPEAAPGGAEVEQKTRENMALIVDPDPRSRIRWQRKKVIKMVQNNGRMTKEERIKMNERELLHKSEFMATSVKKLTMLARQIAGKPIDEAILQMKWSKKKFAAEIRYYLEEARDLAVAQRGMGLGKVNGETLAKPCKIQTQKGKWLEIEDPTSIYIAQSWVGRGPWRGKRIDYKGRGRMGIIRHPSTSFTVLLKEEKTRIRQHEERTAKEQRKGPWVHLPSRPVYGQRPYYSW
;
A
#
# COMPACT_ATOMS: atom_id res chain seq x y z
N MET A 1 -6.60 -2.81 78.43
CA MET A 1 -5.23 -3.07 77.96
C MET A 1 -4.93 -2.09 76.83
N GLY A 2 -3.86 -1.27 76.97
CA GLY A 2 -3.14 -0.49 75.92
C GLY A 2 -3.96 0.56 75.13
N VAL A 3 -3.91 1.88 75.36
CA VAL A 3 -2.82 2.89 75.23
C VAL A 3 -2.50 3.30 73.76
N ALA A 4 -2.47 4.63 73.56
CA ALA A 4 -1.82 5.46 72.51
C ALA A 4 -2.56 5.66 71.17
N GLU A 5 -3.08 6.86 70.88
CA GLU A 5 -2.41 8.10 70.39
C GLU A 5 -2.06 8.09 68.88
N LYS A 6 -2.71 8.95 68.08
CA LYS A 6 -2.11 10.07 67.30
C LYS A 6 -3.01 10.61 66.18
N ASN A 7 -3.08 11.95 66.17
CA ASN A 7 -3.51 12.80 65.06
C ASN A 7 -2.68 12.54 63.78
N LEU A 8 -3.29 12.59 62.59
CA LEU A 8 -2.74 13.31 61.44
C LEU A 8 -3.76 13.41 60.29
N ALA A 9 -4.10 14.65 59.91
CA ALA A 9 -4.60 14.96 58.58
C ALA A 9 -3.46 14.90 57.56
N HIS A 10 -3.73 14.50 56.31
CA HIS A 10 -3.11 14.95 55.04
C HIS A 10 -3.54 13.99 53.91
N GLN A 11 -4.33 14.45 52.94
CA GLN A 11 -3.93 14.99 51.62
C GLN A 11 -4.32 14.03 50.49
N THR A 12 -5.39 14.41 49.79
CA THR A 12 -5.70 13.97 48.43
C THR A 12 -4.78 14.71 47.43
N PRO A 13 -4.25 14.05 46.39
CA PRO A 13 -3.40 14.73 45.42
C PRO A 13 -4.24 15.53 44.41
N LEU A 14 -3.88 16.81 44.31
CA LEU A 14 -4.29 17.77 43.30
C LEU A 14 -3.67 17.39 41.94
N ASP A 15 -4.48 17.29 40.89
CA ASP A 15 -4.00 17.34 39.50
C ASP A 15 -4.44 18.66 38.87
N SER A 16 -3.45 19.54 38.68
CA SER A 16 -3.60 20.91 38.21
C SER A 16 -2.87 21.09 36.89
N THR A 17 -3.60 21.04 35.76
CA THR A 17 -3.12 21.64 34.50
C THR A 17 -4.29 22.31 33.77
N LYS A 18 -4.63 23.53 34.19
CA LYS A 18 -5.42 24.49 33.40
C LYS A 18 -4.47 25.56 32.84
N PRO A 19 -4.54 25.92 31.55
CA PRO A 19 -3.67 26.94 30.99
C PRO A 19 -4.11 28.35 31.41
N VAL A 20 -3.10 29.14 31.76
CA VAL A 20 -3.14 30.54 32.20
C VAL A 20 -3.78 31.46 31.16
N ARG A 21 -4.81 32.18 31.60
CA ARG A 21 -5.48 33.26 30.87
C ARG A 21 -4.63 34.53 31.02
N ALA A 22 -3.89 34.88 29.97
CA ALA A 22 -3.12 36.13 29.93
C ALA A 22 -4.07 37.34 29.83
N THR A 23 -4.02 38.19 30.85
CA THR A 23 -4.54 39.55 30.87
C THR A 23 -3.67 40.43 29.97
N LYS A 24 -4.23 41.00 28.90
CA LYS A 24 -3.61 42.11 28.16
C LYS A 24 -4.46 43.36 28.34
N GLY A 25 -3.77 44.39 28.83
CA GLY A 25 -4.31 45.71 29.12
C GLY A 25 -4.84 46.42 27.88
N LEU A 26 -5.83 47.25 28.18
CA LEU A 26 -6.47 48.23 27.34
C LEU A 26 -5.48 49.38 27.07
N VAL A 27 -5.03 49.55 25.83
CA VAL A 27 -4.49 50.82 25.34
C VAL A 27 -5.09 51.04 23.96
N GLY A 28 -5.95 52.05 23.87
CA GLY A 28 -6.58 52.46 22.62
C GLY A 28 -5.56 53.07 21.66
N LEU A 29 -5.66 52.71 20.39
CA LEU A 29 -5.13 53.51 19.30
C LEU A 29 -6.13 53.50 18.15
N GLN A 30 -6.53 54.70 17.74
CA GLN A 30 -7.49 55.00 16.68
C GLN A 30 -7.11 54.33 15.35
N ILE A 31 -8.05 53.57 14.79
CA ILE A 31 -8.00 53.11 13.41
C ILE A 31 -8.71 54.16 12.56
N SER A 32 -7.93 54.94 11.81
CA SER A 32 -8.41 55.81 10.74
C SER A 32 -8.73 54.95 9.52
N THR A 33 -10.01 54.95 9.11
CA THR A 33 -10.49 54.37 7.87
C THR A 33 -10.24 55.34 6.72
N ALA A 34 -9.20 55.11 5.93
CA ALA A 34 -8.99 55.81 4.67
C ALA A 34 -9.65 55.02 3.52
N ALA A 35 -10.66 55.63 2.90
CA ALA A 35 -11.27 55.18 1.67
C ALA A 35 -10.24 55.25 0.53
N ALA A 36 -10.05 54.13 -0.19
CA ALA A 36 -9.28 54.09 -1.42
C ALA A 36 -10.17 53.63 -2.57
N THR A 37 -10.26 54.51 -3.55
CA THR A 37 -11.08 54.47 -4.75
C THR A 37 -10.65 53.34 -5.71
N MET A 38 -11.64 52.66 -6.29
CA MET A 38 -11.45 51.72 -7.39
C MET A 38 -10.93 52.46 -8.62
N SER A 39 -9.72 52.16 -9.07
CA SER A 39 -9.23 52.58 -10.38
C SER A 39 -9.10 51.37 -11.32
N LEU A 40 -9.99 51.34 -12.31
CA LEU A 40 -9.96 50.45 -13.46
C LEU A 40 -8.77 50.86 -14.36
N ARG A 41 -7.72 50.03 -14.45
CA ARG A 41 -6.68 50.20 -15.47
C ARG A 41 -7.00 49.32 -16.68
N LEU A 42 -7.52 49.97 -17.72
CA LEU A 42 -7.65 49.43 -19.06
C LEU A 42 -6.28 49.09 -19.64
N ALA A 43 -6.14 47.88 -20.17
CA ALA A 43 -4.96 47.40 -20.87
C ALA A 43 -4.85 48.07 -22.25
N THR A 44 -3.85 48.92 -22.44
CA THR A 44 -3.48 49.43 -23.76
C THR A 44 -2.47 48.50 -24.42
N ARG A 45 -2.86 47.96 -25.58
CA ARG A 45 -2.01 47.24 -26.51
C ARG A 45 -0.97 48.19 -27.09
N ARG A 46 0.32 47.83 -27.05
CA ARG A 46 1.31 48.29 -28.04
C ARG A 46 2.23 47.14 -28.43
N LEU A 47 2.10 46.77 -29.70
CA LEU A 47 3.05 45.98 -30.48
C LEU A 47 4.33 46.81 -30.65
N ALA A 48 5.50 46.21 -30.42
CA ALA A 48 6.77 46.74 -30.92
C ALA A 48 7.68 45.57 -31.32
N VAL A 49 8.18 45.70 -32.54
CA VAL A 49 8.93 44.73 -33.33
C VAL A 49 10.43 44.81 -33.02
N SER A 50 11.07 43.64 -33.11
CA SER A 50 12.47 43.31 -33.33
C SER A 50 13.50 44.45 -33.55
N ALA A 51 14.57 44.42 -32.75
CA ALA A 51 15.96 44.39 -33.23
C ALA A 51 16.89 44.09 -32.03
N ARG A 52 17.59 42.95 -32.04
CA ARG A 52 18.69 42.68 -31.10
C ARG A 52 19.97 42.55 -31.91
N SER A 53 20.91 43.43 -31.61
CA SER A 53 22.27 43.48 -32.15
C SER A 53 23.06 42.24 -31.74
N ALA A 54 23.89 41.78 -32.68
CA ALA A 54 24.89 40.76 -32.45
C ALA A 54 26.04 41.34 -31.63
N ASN A 55 26.48 40.61 -30.59
CA ASN A 55 27.76 40.86 -29.92
C ASN A 55 28.66 39.61 -30.06
N PRO A 56 29.98 39.81 -30.12
CA PRO A 56 30.93 38.85 -30.67
C PRO A 56 31.35 37.74 -29.71
N VAL A 57 31.76 36.66 -30.37
CA VAL A 57 32.36 35.41 -29.88
C VAL A 57 33.53 35.68 -28.90
N SER A 58 33.42 35.17 -27.67
CA SER A 58 34.57 34.90 -26.82
C SER A 58 34.75 33.38 -26.68
N SER A 59 35.88 32.92 -27.19
CA SER A 59 36.37 31.56 -27.12
C SER A 59 36.75 31.21 -25.68
N THR A 60 36.06 30.23 -25.10
CA THR A 60 36.53 29.53 -23.90
C THR A 60 36.74 28.06 -24.26
N PRO A 61 37.91 27.47 -23.96
CA PRO A 61 38.21 26.09 -24.30
C PRO A 61 37.41 25.14 -23.38
N THR A 62 36.55 24.33 -23.99
CA THR A 62 35.88 23.20 -23.35
C THR A 62 36.90 22.11 -23.00
N PRO A 63 36.99 21.62 -21.75
CA PRO A 63 37.72 20.39 -21.47
C PRO A 63 36.95 19.19 -22.06
N LEU A 64 37.66 18.42 -22.88
CA LEU A 64 37.23 17.13 -23.39
C LEU A 64 37.12 16.10 -22.25
N TRP A 65 35.98 15.42 -22.24
CA TRP A 65 35.74 14.06 -21.72
C TRP A 65 35.90 13.79 -20.22
N SER A 66 34.78 13.92 -19.51
CA SER A 66 34.32 12.82 -18.65
C SER A 66 33.15 12.15 -19.37
N VAL A 67 33.36 10.95 -19.90
CA VAL A 67 32.32 10.07 -20.43
C VAL A 67 31.35 9.79 -19.28
N GLY A 68 30.30 10.59 -19.20
CA GLY A 68 29.15 10.28 -18.38
C GLY A 68 28.55 9.00 -18.94
N VAL A 69 28.72 7.91 -18.20
CA VAL A 69 27.92 6.69 -18.38
C VAL A 69 26.47 7.13 -18.19
N GLY A 70 25.80 7.42 -19.31
CA GLY A 70 24.34 7.57 -19.34
C GLY A 70 23.72 6.29 -18.77
N PRO A 71 22.43 6.31 -18.36
CA PRO A 71 21.78 5.10 -17.89
C PRO A 71 22.01 4.02 -18.95
N SER A 72 22.69 2.93 -18.56
CA SER A 72 22.84 1.77 -19.41
C SER A 72 21.42 1.26 -19.66
N VAL A 73 20.85 1.64 -20.79
CA VAL A 73 19.68 0.95 -21.32
C VAL A 73 20.22 -0.41 -21.72
N GLN A 74 20.21 -1.33 -20.76
CA GLN A 74 20.64 -2.68 -20.99
C GLN A 74 19.71 -3.25 -22.06
N ARG A 75 20.27 -3.52 -23.24
CA ARG A 75 19.60 -4.29 -24.27
C ARG A 75 19.22 -5.60 -23.62
N ARG A 76 17.92 -5.81 -23.38
CA ARG A 76 17.40 -7.11 -22.94
C ARG A 76 17.86 -8.14 -23.96
N HIS A 77 18.81 -8.97 -23.56
CA HIS A 77 19.37 -10.00 -24.41
C HIS A 77 18.23 -10.93 -24.87
N LYS A 78 18.39 -11.42 -26.10
CA LYS A 78 17.35 -11.96 -26.99
C LYS A 78 16.82 -13.33 -26.56
N TRP A 79 16.45 -13.53 -25.30
CA TRP A 79 15.66 -14.69 -24.86
C TRP A 79 14.15 -14.45 -25.03
N ALA A 80 13.77 -13.46 -25.83
CA ALA A 80 12.42 -13.29 -26.36
C ALA A 80 12.30 -13.76 -27.81
N ALA A 81 13.28 -14.52 -28.33
CA ALA A 81 13.15 -15.20 -29.61
C ALA A 81 12.36 -16.50 -29.43
N ASN A 82 11.04 -16.37 -29.27
CA ASN A 82 10.04 -17.41 -29.50
C ASN A 82 10.37 -18.82 -28.96
N ILE A 83 10.06 -19.06 -27.69
CA ILE A 83 10.07 -20.41 -27.08
C ILE A 83 9.23 -21.42 -27.91
N PHE A 84 8.27 -20.94 -28.71
CA PHE A 84 7.44 -21.75 -29.61
C PHE A 84 7.92 -21.87 -31.08
N LYS A 85 8.93 -21.10 -31.54
CA LYS A 85 9.34 -21.10 -32.98
C LYS A 85 10.60 -21.93 -33.27
N GLY A 86 11.14 -22.60 -32.26
CA GLY A 86 12.34 -23.43 -32.37
C GLY A 86 12.32 -24.73 -31.55
N TRP A 87 11.27 -24.98 -30.76
CA TRP A 87 11.11 -26.23 -30.03
C TRP A 87 10.72 -27.34 -31.02
N GLY A 88 11.67 -28.20 -31.40
CA GLY A 88 11.44 -29.36 -32.26
C GLY A 88 12.00 -29.29 -33.69
N LYS A 89 12.85 -28.30 -34.03
CA LYS A 89 13.67 -28.41 -35.25
C LYS A 89 14.92 -29.24 -34.95
N PRO A 90 15.18 -30.37 -35.65
CA PRO A 90 16.42 -31.10 -35.47
C PRO A 90 17.61 -30.20 -35.83
N LYS A 91 18.67 -30.23 -35.01
CA LYS A 91 19.95 -29.58 -35.31
C LYS A 91 20.51 -30.19 -36.60
N ASN A 92 20.33 -29.53 -37.74
CA ASN A 92 21.11 -29.86 -38.93
C ASN A 92 22.58 -29.56 -38.63
N LYS A 93 23.44 -30.53 -38.96
CA LYS A 93 24.89 -30.60 -38.66
C LYS A 93 25.73 -29.48 -39.30
N GLU A 94 25.10 -28.53 -40.00
CA GLU A 94 25.75 -27.41 -40.69
C GLU A 94 25.66 -26.07 -39.93
N ALA A 95 24.93 -26.00 -38.80
CA ALA A 95 24.91 -24.83 -37.92
C ALA A 95 26.02 -24.82 -36.84
N ALA A 96 26.97 -25.76 -36.93
CA ALA A 96 28.11 -25.88 -36.00
C ALA A 96 29.26 -24.91 -36.30
N ALA A 97 29.26 -24.26 -37.48
CA ALA A 97 30.36 -23.37 -37.90
C ALA A 97 30.03 -21.87 -37.81
N SER A 98 28.79 -21.48 -37.50
CA SER A 98 28.39 -20.06 -37.47
C SER A 98 27.42 -19.66 -36.35
N SER A 99 27.10 -20.56 -35.43
CA SER A 99 26.50 -20.14 -34.16
C SER A 99 27.63 -19.74 -33.22
N THR A 100 27.82 -18.42 -33.05
CA THR A 100 28.45 -17.88 -31.85
C THR A 100 27.69 -18.48 -30.67
N ALA A 101 28.22 -19.55 -30.08
CA ALA A 101 27.68 -20.13 -28.87
C ALA A 101 27.59 -19.00 -27.85
N ASP A 102 26.38 -18.66 -27.42
CA ASP A 102 26.17 -17.59 -26.45
C ASP A 102 26.95 -17.99 -25.19
N PRO A 103 27.93 -17.20 -24.73
CA PRO A 103 28.83 -17.59 -23.64
C PRO A 103 28.09 -17.88 -22.34
N VAL A 104 26.84 -17.40 -22.22
CA VAL A 104 25.97 -17.62 -21.06
C VAL A 104 25.40 -19.04 -21.03
N THR A 105 25.07 -19.65 -22.17
CA THR A 105 24.53 -21.03 -22.17
C THR A 105 25.63 -22.04 -21.91
N SER A 106 26.83 -21.83 -22.46
CA SER A 106 27.99 -22.67 -22.13
C SER A 106 28.39 -22.55 -20.66
N GLN A 107 28.37 -21.34 -20.09
CA GLN A 107 28.69 -21.13 -18.67
C GLN A 107 27.69 -21.75 -17.69
N LEU A 108 26.43 -21.99 -18.11
CA LEU A 108 25.41 -22.66 -17.28
C LEU A 108 25.50 -24.19 -17.37
N ASP A 109 26.02 -24.72 -18.47
CA ASP A 109 26.17 -26.17 -18.72
C ASP A 109 27.54 -26.72 -18.26
N ASP A 110 28.52 -25.85 -17.97
CA ASP A 110 29.86 -26.25 -17.52
C ASP A 110 29.86 -26.67 -16.02
N PRO A 111 30.28 -27.90 -15.67
CA PRO A 111 30.28 -28.36 -14.28
C PRO A 111 31.25 -27.56 -13.40
N LYS A 112 32.37 -27.10 -13.97
CA LYS A 112 33.39 -26.33 -13.25
C LYS A 112 32.94 -24.91 -12.90
N SER A 113 32.18 -24.25 -13.76
CA SER A 113 31.62 -22.91 -13.45
C SER A 113 30.51 -23.02 -12.40
N ARG A 114 29.74 -24.13 -12.41
CA ARG A 114 28.76 -24.46 -11.37
C ARG A 114 29.45 -24.75 -10.04
N GLU A 115 30.54 -25.50 -10.02
CA GLU A 115 31.37 -25.73 -8.83
C GLU A 115 31.97 -24.43 -8.30
N GLN A 116 32.58 -23.59 -9.14
CA GLN A 116 33.11 -22.28 -8.74
C GLN A 116 32.02 -21.33 -8.24
N PHE A 117 30.82 -21.36 -8.84
CA PHE A 117 29.67 -20.60 -8.36
C PHE A 117 29.20 -21.12 -7.01
N LEU A 118 29.14 -22.44 -6.82
CA LEU A 118 28.83 -23.07 -5.54
C LEU A 118 29.85 -22.69 -4.47
N GLU A 119 31.16 -22.82 -4.73
CA GLU A 119 32.23 -22.37 -3.84
C GLU A 119 32.07 -20.88 -3.51
N LYS A 120 31.94 -20.02 -4.52
CA LYS A 120 31.78 -18.57 -4.30
C LYS A 120 30.50 -18.20 -3.56
N SER A 121 29.44 -18.99 -3.72
CA SER A 121 28.18 -18.85 -2.98
C SER A 121 28.29 -19.38 -1.55
N MET A 122 29.03 -20.46 -1.31
CA MET A 122 29.32 -21.01 0.01
C MET A 122 30.22 -20.08 0.83
N TYR A 123 31.15 -19.38 0.17
CA TYR A 123 32.06 -18.42 0.80
C TYR A 123 31.56 -16.96 0.77
N SER A 124 30.29 -16.73 0.43
CA SER A 124 29.68 -15.39 0.46
C SER A 124 29.28 -14.98 1.88
N GLY A 125 30.28 -14.63 2.68
CA GLY A 125 30.23 -13.41 3.50
C GLY A 125 29.52 -13.46 4.86
N VAL A 126 29.79 -14.46 5.71
CA VAL A 126 29.82 -14.27 7.18
C VAL A 126 30.89 -15.20 7.75
N GLU A 127 32.12 -14.72 7.89
CA GLU A 127 33.24 -15.50 8.45
C GLU A 127 33.21 -15.61 9.99
N ASP A 128 32.15 -15.13 10.66
CA ASP A 128 32.03 -15.16 12.12
C ASP A 128 30.62 -15.58 12.57
N ASN A 129 30.20 -16.81 12.27
CA ASN A 129 29.02 -17.41 12.91
C ASN A 129 29.44 -18.52 13.87
N ILE A 130 28.90 -18.44 15.10
CA ILE A 130 29.11 -19.29 16.29
C ILE A 130 29.05 -20.82 16.06
N PHE A 131 28.59 -21.29 14.90
CA PHE A 131 28.41 -22.71 14.58
C PHE A 131 29.35 -23.22 13.47
N GLN A 132 30.38 -22.45 13.10
CA GLN A 132 31.34 -22.82 12.07
C GLN A 132 32.06 -24.15 12.40
N ASP A 133 32.46 -24.32 13.66
CA ASP A 133 33.23 -25.49 14.14
C ASP A 133 32.41 -26.80 14.11
N GLU A 134 31.08 -26.73 14.08
CA GLU A 134 30.18 -27.91 14.05
C GLU A 134 29.92 -28.41 12.61
N ILE A 135 30.16 -27.56 11.60
CA ILE A 135 29.99 -27.89 10.17
C ILE A 135 31.26 -28.54 9.60
N GLU A 136 32.43 -28.22 10.14
CA GLU A 136 33.72 -28.77 9.66
C GLU A 136 34.03 -30.18 10.19
N THR A 137 33.31 -30.67 11.20
CA THR A 137 33.44 -32.07 11.65
C THR A 137 32.79 -33.02 10.63
N PRO A 138 33.55 -33.91 9.96
CA PRO A 138 33.00 -34.79 8.92
C PRO A 138 32.46 -36.07 9.58
N SER A 139 31.34 -35.97 10.29
CA SER A 139 30.60 -37.15 10.76
C SER A 139 29.38 -37.40 9.88
N ALA A 140 29.42 -38.52 9.15
CA ALA A 140 28.31 -39.19 8.48
C ALA A 140 27.57 -38.42 7.38
N ARG A 141 27.86 -38.79 6.13
CA ARG A 141 27.13 -38.46 4.90
C ARG A 141 25.63 -38.82 5.06
N PRO A 142 24.69 -37.86 5.12
CA PRO A 142 23.27 -38.17 5.04
C PRO A 142 22.86 -38.34 3.57
N GLU A 143 22.00 -39.33 3.32
CA GLU A 143 21.48 -39.64 2.00
C GLU A 143 20.75 -38.46 1.36
N ALA A 144 20.94 -38.32 0.05
CA ALA A 144 20.43 -37.23 -0.76
C ALA A 144 18.90 -37.16 -0.73
N ALA A 145 18.35 -36.18 0.00
CA ALA A 145 16.98 -35.76 -0.15
C ALA A 145 16.75 -35.18 -1.57
N PRO A 146 15.63 -35.52 -2.25
CA PRO A 146 15.38 -35.02 -3.59
C PRO A 146 15.05 -33.52 -3.55
N GLY A 147 15.92 -32.71 -4.14
CA GLY A 147 15.59 -31.38 -4.65
C GLY A 147 15.22 -30.34 -3.59
N GLY A 148 16.14 -30.04 -2.66
CA GLY A 148 16.08 -28.77 -1.96
C GLY A 148 16.14 -27.64 -3.00
N ALA A 149 15.04 -26.91 -3.15
CA ALA A 149 14.97 -25.76 -4.05
C ALA A 149 16.17 -24.85 -3.74
N GLU A 150 17.05 -24.64 -4.73
CA GLU A 150 18.17 -23.72 -4.63
C GLU A 150 17.61 -22.35 -4.22
N VAL A 151 17.73 -22.01 -2.93
CA VAL A 151 17.27 -20.73 -2.42
C VAL A 151 18.23 -19.71 -2.99
N GLU A 152 17.85 -19.09 -4.12
CA GLU A 152 18.57 -17.96 -4.68
C GLU A 152 18.99 -17.04 -3.54
N GLN A 153 20.29 -16.83 -3.37
CA GLN A 153 20.80 -15.99 -2.31
C GLN A 153 20.19 -14.60 -2.51
N LYS A 154 19.24 -14.23 -1.65
CA LYS A 154 18.55 -12.93 -1.65
C LYS A 154 19.48 -11.83 -1.13
N THR A 155 20.71 -11.81 -1.62
CA THR A 155 21.65 -10.73 -1.33
C THR A 155 21.07 -9.43 -1.90
N ARG A 156 21.36 -8.33 -1.21
CA ARG A 156 20.93 -7.00 -1.65
C ARG A 156 21.38 -6.71 -3.08
N GLU A 157 22.56 -7.19 -3.46
CA GLU A 157 23.15 -6.99 -4.78
C GLU A 157 22.37 -7.76 -5.86
N ASN A 158 22.06 -9.04 -5.61
CA ASN A 158 21.26 -9.86 -6.51
C ASN A 158 19.86 -9.27 -6.73
N MET A 159 19.27 -8.72 -5.66
CA MET A 159 17.95 -8.10 -5.73
C MET A 159 17.95 -6.64 -6.19
N ALA A 160 19.10 -5.96 -6.19
CA ALA A 160 19.19 -4.51 -6.41
C ALA A 160 18.54 -4.08 -7.72
N LEU A 161 18.74 -4.86 -8.79
CA LEU A 161 18.21 -4.58 -10.11
C LEU A 161 16.67 -4.64 -10.16
N ILE A 162 16.04 -5.52 -9.36
CA ILE A 162 14.59 -5.72 -9.34
C ILE A 162 13.92 -4.81 -8.30
N VAL A 163 14.51 -4.69 -7.11
CA VAL A 163 13.97 -3.91 -5.98
C VAL A 163 14.14 -2.42 -6.22
N ASP A 164 15.29 -1.99 -6.76
CA ASP A 164 15.68 -0.58 -6.95
C ASP A 164 16.11 -0.30 -8.42
N PRO A 165 15.19 -0.38 -9.40
CA PRO A 165 15.55 -0.19 -10.82
C PRO A 165 16.02 1.23 -11.17
N ASP A 166 15.58 2.27 -10.42
CA ASP A 166 16.04 3.66 -10.59
C ASP A 166 16.43 4.27 -9.23
N PRO A 167 17.70 4.16 -8.82
CA PRO A 167 18.15 4.70 -7.54
C PRO A 167 18.13 6.23 -7.50
N ARG A 168 18.28 6.93 -8.65
CA ARG A 168 18.35 8.40 -8.68
C ARG A 168 17.01 9.04 -8.38
N SER A 169 15.90 8.50 -8.90
CA SER A 169 14.57 9.00 -8.54
C SER A 169 14.21 8.65 -7.10
N ARG A 170 14.57 7.46 -6.60
CA ARG A 170 14.36 7.07 -5.19
C ARG A 170 15.05 8.05 -4.23
N ILE A 171 16.31 8.41 -4.46
CA ILE A 171 17.05 9.37 -3.62
C ILE A 171 16.39 10.76 -3.62
N ARG A 172 15.96 11.27 -4.78
CA ARG A 172 15.24 12.56 -4.86
C ARG A 172 13.92 12.52 -4.09
N TRP A 173 13.18 11.43 -4.20
CA TRP A 173 11.94 11.22 -3.46
C TRP A 173 12.18 11.12 -1.96
N GLN A 174 13.20 10.37 -1.53
CA GLN A 174 13.63 10.26 -0.12
C GLN A 174 13.98 11.64 0.44
N ARG A 175 14.80 12.43 -0.26
CA ARG A 175 15.11 13.82 0.14
C ARG A 175 13.84 14.66 0.31
N LYS A 176 12.89 14.59 -0.62
CA LYS A 176 11.61 15.30 -0.53
C LYS A 176 10.80 14.87 0.70
N LYS A 177 10.78 13.57 1.02
CA LYS A 177 10.08 13.04 2.21
C LYS A 177 10.75 13.45 3.52
N VAL A 178 12.09 13.44 3.58
CA VAL A 178 12.86 13.92 4.73
C VAL A 178 12.60 15.42 4.95
N ILE A 179 12.64 16.25 3.90
CA ILE A 179 12.31 17.67 4.02
C ILE A 179 10.88 17.86 4.58
N LYS A 180 9.90 17.10 4.06
CA LYS A 180 8.52 17.16 4.57
C LYS A 180 8.42 16.74 6.04
N MET A 181 9.15 15.70 6.44
CA MET A 181 9.21 15.23 7.83
C MET A 181 9.77 16.32 8.75
N VAL A 182 10.87 16.97 8.35
CA VAL A 182 11.49 18.08 9.08
C VAL A 182 10.53 19.27 9.19
N GLN A 183 9.85 19.65 8.09
CA GLN A 183 8.84 20.71 8.07
C GLN A 183 7.65 20.42 8.99
N ASN A 184 7.21 19.16 9.05
CA ASN A 184 6.12 18.73 9.94
C ASN A 184 6.56 18.61 11.41
N ASN A 185 7.87 18.72 11.69
CA ASN A 185 8.45 18.57 13.02
C ASN A 185 7.99 17.29 13.74
N GLY A 186 7.98 16.17 13.01
CA GLY A 186 7.56 14.86 13.55
C GLY A 186 6.06 14.67 13.80
N ARG A 187 5.20 15.66 13.48
CA ARG A 187 3.74 15.50 13.59
C ARG A 187 3.22 14.54 12.52
N MET A 188 2.62 13.43 12.96
CA MET A 188 2.02 12.44 12.07
C MET A 188 0.56 12.77 11.78
N THR A 189 0.18 12.63 10.52
CA THR A 189 -1.22 12.69 10.10
C THR A 189 -1.98 11.45 10.57
N LYS A 190 -3.31 11.55 10.65
CA LYS A 190 -4.17 10.41 11.01
C LYS A 190 -3.96 9.21 10.07
N GLU A 191 -3.79 9.48 8.78
CA GLU A 191 -3.56 8.43 7.77
C GLU A 191 -2.23 7.70 7.95
N GLU A 192 -1.17 8.43 8.29
CA GLU A 192 0.15 7.85 8.58
C GLU A 192 0.08 6.97 9.83
N ARG A 193 -0.59 7.42 10.89
CA ARG A 193 -0.82 6.63 12.10
C ARG A 193 -1.60 5.34 11.82
N ILE A 194 -2.64 5.43 10.98
CA ILE A 194 -3.44 4.26 10.58
C ILE A 194 -2.56 3.27 9.79
N LYS A 195 -1.80 3.74 8.81
CA LYS A 195 -0.94 2.86 7.99
C LYS A 195 0.17 2.19 8.80
N MET A 196 0.64 2.83 9.86
CA MET A 196 1.65 2.27 10.77
C MET A 196 1.05 1.21 11.71
N ASN A 197 -0.16 1.46 12.24
CA ASN A 197 -0.74 0.63 13.30
C ASN A 197 -1.65 -0.49 12.77
N GLU A 198 -2.34 -0.27 11.65
CA GLU A 198 -3.35 -1.17 11.11
C GLU A 198 -2.79 -1.94 9.91
N ARG A 199 -2.84 -3.26 9.96
CA ARG A 199 -2.48 -4.13 8.84
C ARG A 199 -3.64 -4.22 7.86
N GLU A 200 -3.32 -4.13 6.57
CA GLU A 200 -4.28 -4.33 5.49
C GLU A 200 -3.64 -5.11 4.32
N LEU A 201 -4.47 -5.87 3.61
CA LEU A 201 -4.08 -6.61 2.42
C LEU A 201 -5.12 -6.33 1.34
N LEU A 202 -4.66 -5.80 0.21
CA LEU A 202 -5.46 -5.70 -1.00
C LEU A 202 -5.12 -6.91 -1.87
N HIS A 203 -6.08 -7.80 -2.04
CA HIS A 203 -5.96 -8.96 -2.92
C HIS A 203 -6.91 -8.80 -4.12
N LYS A 204 -6.41 -9.09 -5.32
CA LYS A 204 -7.14 -8.95 -6.58
C LYS A 204 -7.10 -10.27 -7.34
N SER A 205 -8.27 -10.74 -7.74
CA SER A 205 -8.45 -11.95 -8.54
C SER A 205 -8.03 -11.76 -9.99
N GLU A 206 -7.87 -12.88 -10.69
CA GLU A 206 -7.81 -12.90 -12.15
C GLU A 206 -9.17 -12.57 -12.79
N PHE A 207 -9.18 -12.47 -14.12
CA PHE A 207 -10.37 -12.12 -14.88
C PHE A 207 -11.31 -13.32 -15.11
N MET A 208 -12.41 -13.33 -14.36
CA MET A 208 -13.47 -14.34 -14.46
C MET A 208 -14.41 -14.10 -15.66
N ALA A 209 -15.07 -15.16 -16.12
CA ALA A 209 -16.01 -15.15 -17.24
C ALA A 209 -17.41 -14.63 -16.90
N THR A 210 -17.49 -13.49 -16.21
CA THR A 210 -18.76 -12.95 -15.73
C THR A 210 -18.90 -11.45 -15.97
N SER A 211 -20.10 -10.94 -15.70
CA SER A 211 -20.42 -9.53 -15.76
C SER A 211 -20.28 -8.90 -14.38
N VAL A 212 -19.93 -7.60 -14.36
CA VAL A 212 -19.79 -6.83 -13.12
C VAL A 212 -21.05 -6.96 -12.29
N LYS A 213 -22.22 -6.75 -12.91
CA LYS A 213 -23.53 -6.79 -12.22
C LYS A 213 -23.78 -8.10 -11.48
N LYS A 214 -23.43 -9.24 -12.09
CA LYS A 214 -23.64 -10.57 -11.49
C LYS A 214 -22.70 -10.79 -10.32
N LEU A 215 -21.43 -10.42 -10.49
CA LEU A 215 -20.39 -10.60 -9.48
C LEU A 215 -20.54 -9.61 -8.31
N THR A 216 -21.05 -8.40 -8.57
CA THR A 216 -21.34 -7.39 -7.55
C THR A 216 -22.33 -7.89 -6.50
N MET A 217 -23.30 -8.74 -6.87
CA MET A 217 -24.24 -9.30 -5.89
C MET A 217 -23.53 -10.17 -4.85
N LEU A 218 -22.57 -11.00 -5.29
CA LEU A 218 -21.76 -11.82 -4.38
C LEU A 218 -20.79 -10.96 -3.56
N ALA A 219 -20.12 -9.99 -4.18
CA ALA A 219 -19.22 -9.08 -3.48
C ALA A 219 -19.95 -8.32 -2.36
N ARG A 220 -21.15 -7.79 -2.61
CA ARG A 220 -21.95 -7.10 -1.59
C ARG A 220 -22.37 -8.01 -0.43
N GLN A 221 -22.60 -9.30 -0.70
CA GLN A 221 -23.04 -10.29 0.30
C GLN A 221 -21.96 -10.57 1.35
N ILE A 222 -20.69 -10.58 0.95
CA ILE A 222 -19.54 -10.87 1.85
C ILE A 222 -18.92 -9.62 2.47
N ALA A 223 -19.26 -8.42 1.97
CA ALA A 223 -18.75 -7.16 2.48
C ALA A 223 -19.08 -6.95 3.98
N GLY A 224 -18.05 -6.92 4.82
CA GLY A 224 -18.18 -6.73 6.27
C GLY A 224 -18.37 -8.03 7.06
N LYS A 225 -18.27 -9.22 6.43
CA LYS A 225 -18.22 -10.49 7.16
C LYS A 225 -16.79 -10.83 7.60
N PRO A 226 -16.59 -11.59 8.69
CA PRO A 226 -15.30 -12.21 8.96
C PRO A 226 -14.93 -13.18 7.83
N ILE A 227 -13.63 -13.40 7.62
CA ILE A 227 -13.14 -14.14 6.44
C ILE A 227 -13.71 -15.57 6.38
N ASP A 228 -13.79 -16.26 7.52
CA ASP A 228 -14.27 -17.64 7.58
C ASP A 228 -15.79 -17.74 7.33
N GLU A 229 -16.58 -16.79 7.83
CA GLU A 229 -18.02 -16.73 7.52
C GLU A 229 -18.25 -16.43 6.03
N ALA A 230 -17.40 -15.60 5.42
CA ALA A 230 -17.47 -15.33 3.99
C ALA A 230 -17.13 -16.58 3.15
N ILE A 231 -16.10 -17.34 3.53
CA ILE A 231 -15.74 -18.62 2.89
C ILE A 231 -16.90 -19.62 3.01
N LEU A 232 -17.47 -19.76 4.21
CA LEU A 232 -18.63 -20.61 4.45
C LEU A 232 -19.83 -20.17 3.59
N GLN A 233 -20.10 -18.87 3.51
CA GLN A 233 -21.18 -18.32 2.69
C GLN A 233 -21.01 -18.62 1.20
N MET A 234 -19.77 -18.55 0.69
CA MET A 234 -19.47 -18.87 -0.70
C MET A 234 -19.53 -20.38 -0.97
N LYS A 235 -19.11 -21.21 -0.01
CA LYS A 235 -19.22 -22.68 -0.07
C LYS A 235 -20.66 -23.14 -0.30
N TRP A 236 -21.62 -22.52 0.40
CA TRP A 236 -23.05 -22.87 0.29
C TRP A 236 -23.86 -22.00 -0.66
N SER A 237 -23.21 -21.13 -1.43
CA SER A 237 -23.90 -20.31 -2.42
C SER A 237 -24.17 -21.10 -3.69
N LYS A 238 -25.40 -21.02 -4.20
CA LYS A 238 -25.84 -21.67 -5.44
C LYS A 238 -25.26 -21.04 -6.71
N LYS A 239 -24.52 -19.93 -6.61
CA LYS A 239 -24.02 -19.18 -7.78
C LYS A 239 -22.74 -19.82 -8.29
N LYS A 240 -22.63 -20.05 -9.60
CA LYS A 240 -21.43 -20.62 -10.25
C LYS A 240 -20.13 -19.96 -9.79
N PHE A 241 -20.08 -18.62 -9.81
CA PHE A 241 -18.89 -17.86 -9.46
C PHE A 241 -18.60 -17.78 -7.94
N ALA A 242 -19.44 -18.37 -7.08
CA ALA A 242 -19.14 -18.44 -5.66
C ALA A 242 -17.97 -19.38 -5.38
N ALA A 243 -17.82 -20.46 -6.16
CA ALA A 243 -16.67 -21.36 -6.07
C ALA A 243 -15.35 -20.62 -6.38
N GLU A 244 -15.33 -19.81 -7.44
CA GLU A 244 -14.15 -18.98 -7.79
C GLU A 244 -13.86 -17.94 -6.70
N ILE A 245 -14.87 -17.23 -6.18
CA ILE A 245 -14.68 -16.27 -5.08
C ILE A 245 -14.15 -16.96 -3.82
N ARG A 246 -14.66 -18.14 -3.48
CA ARG A 246 -14.18 -18.92 -2.34
C ARG A 246 -12.68 -19.19 -2.46
N TYR A 247 -12.23 -19.66 -3.63
CA TYR A 247 -10.81 -19.87 -3.91
C TYR A 247 -9.98 -18.60 -3.66
N TYR A 248 -10.41 -17.45 -4.22
CA TYR A 248 -9.70 -16.18 -4.01
C TYR A 248 -9.76 -15.67 -2.56
N LEU A 249 -10.79 -16.03 -1.78
CA LEU A 249 -10.84 -15.71 -0.35
C LEU A 249 -9.89 -16.57 0.48
N GLU A 250 -9.76 -17.86 0.13
CA GLU A 250 -8.78 -18.77 0.74
C GLU A 250 -7.36 -18.29 0.41
N GLU A 251 -7.07 -17.99 -0.87
CA GLU A 251 -5.79 -17.40 -1.30
C GLU A 251 -5.50 -16.08 -0.58
N ALA A 252 -6.48 -15.16 -0.50
CA ALA A 252 -6.30 -13.89 0.18
C ALA A 252 -6.04 -14.05 1.69
N ARG A 253 -6.68 -15.02 2.34
CA ARG A 253 -6.44 -15.35 3.76
C ARG A 253 -5.00 -15.80 3.94
N ASP A 254 -4.56 -16.75 3.12
CA ASP A 254 -3.24 -17.35 3.24
C ASP A 254 -2.14 -16.31 2.95
N LEU A 255 -2.34 -15.44 1.95
CA LEU A 255 -1.48 -14.28 1.70
C LEU A 255 -1.50 -13.24 2.83
N ALA A 256 -2.64 -13.03 3.49
CA ALA A 256 -2.72 -12.08 4.60
C ALA A 256 -1.93 -12.55 5.82
N VAL A 257 -1.97 -13.85 6.09
CA VAL A 257 -1.16 -14.49 7.13
C VAL A 257 0.32 -14.45 6.73
N ALA A 258 0.67 -14.91 5.53
CA ALA A 258 2.07 -15.05 5.10
C ALA A 258 2.78 -13.70 4.86
N GLN A 259 2.15 -12.75 4.16
CA GLN A 259 2.79 -11.49 3.77
C GLN A 259 2.65 -10.39 4.84
N ARG A 260 1.52 -10.36 5.56
CA ARG A 260 1.18 -9.27 6.49
C ARG A 260 1.15 -9.70 7.95
N GLY A 261 1.22 -11.00 8.23
CA GLY A 261 1.17 -11.52 9.60
C GLY A 261 -0.17 -11.28 10.31
N MET A 262 -1.27 -11.18 9.56
CA MET A 262 -2.60 -10.98 10.16
C MET A 262 -3.15 -12.27 10.78
N GLY A 263 -4.05 -12.15 11.77
CA GLY A 263 -4.77 -13.31 12.31
C GLY A 263 -3.99 -14.20 13.29
N LEU A 264 -2.77 -13.85 13.66
CA LEU A 264 -1.90 -14.67 14.52
C LEU A 264 -2.09 -14.46 16.03
N GLY A 265 -2.88 -13.47 16.45
CA GLY A 265 -3.01 -13.10 17.86
C GLY A 265 -3.56 -14.23 18.75
N LYS A 266 -4.45 -15.08 18.22
CA LYS A 266 -5.01 -16.21 18.97
C LYS A 266 -3.93 -17.24 19.37
N VAL A 267 -2.99 -17.52 18.48
CA VAL A 267 -1.88 -18.46 18.73
C VAL A 267 -0.87 -17.83 19.69
N ASN A 268 -0.66 -16.52 19.59
CA ASN A 268 0.25 -15.76 20.47
C ASN A 268 -0.33 -15.48 21.86
N GLY A 269 -1.62 -15.77 22.11
CA GLY A 269 -2.29 -15.45 23.36
C GLY A 269 -2.69 -13.98 23.52
N GLU A 270 -2.70 -13.19 22.44
CA GLU A 270 -3.14 -11.78 22.43
C GLU A 270 -4.67 -11.66 22.37
N THR A 271 -5.37 -12.44 23.18
CA THR A 271 -6.83 -12.37 23.32
C THR A 271 -7.21 -11.20 24.22
N LEU A 272 -8.31 -10.51 23.94
CA LEU A 272 -8.80 -9.48 24.85
C LEU A 272 -9.38 -10.16 26.10
N ALA A 273 -8.91 -9.76 27.28
CA ALA A 273 -9.40 -10.28 28.56
C ALA A 273 -10.91 -10.07 28.76
N LYS A 274 -11.49 -9.07 28.08
CA LYS A 274 -12.93 -8.85 27.99
C LYS A 274 -13.31 -8.70 26.53
N PRO A 275 -14.31 -9.44 26.03
CA PRO A 275 -14.77 -9.30 24.65
C PRO A 275 -15.30 -7.88 24.43
N CYS A 276 -14.80 -7.20 23.39
CA CYS A 276 -15.18 -5.84 23.08
C CYS A 276 -16.49 -5.85 22.29
N LYS A 277 -17.55 -5.25 22.85
CA LYS A 277 -18.84 -5.08 22.16
C LYS A 277 -18.77 -3.84 21.29
N ILE A 278 -18.85 -4.03 19.97
CA ILE A 278 -18.80 -2.93 19.01
C ILE A 278 -20.05 -2.90 18.14
N GLN A 279 -20.38 -1.71 17.64
CA GLN A 279 -21.41 -1.52 16.64
C GLN A 279 -20.80 -1.22 15.27
N THR A 280 -21.08 -2.08 14.29
CA THR A 280 -20.67 -1.86 12.88
C THR A 280 -21.31 -0.60 12.29
N GLN A 281 -20.81 -0.11 11.16
CA GLN A 281 -21.43 1.04 10.45
C GLN A 281 -22.88 0.76 10.03
N LYS A 282 -23.23 -0.51 9.80
CA LYS A 282 -24.59 -0.92 9.43
C LYS A 282 -25.51 -1.15 10.65
N GLY A 283 -25.03 -0.87 11.86
CA GLY A 283 -25.82 -1.01 13.10
C GLY A 283 -25.81 -2.40 13.75
N LYS A 284 -25.24 -3.42 13.10
CA LYS A 284 -25.08 -4.77 13.68
C LYS A 284 -24.08 -4.74 14.84
N TRP A 285 -24.49 -5.30 15.98
CA TRP A 285 -23.62 -5.52 17.14
C TRP A 285 -22.76 -6.77 16.94
N LEU A 286 -21.49 -6.67 17.29
CA LEU A 286 -20.51 -7.75 17.25
C LEU A 286 -19.76 -7.78 18.58
N GLU A 287 -19.44 -8.98 19.04
CA GLU A 287 -18.56 -9.21 20.19
C GLU A 287 -17.23 -9.72 19.62
N ILE A 288 -16.14 -8.96 19.87
CA ILE A 288 -14.81 -9.30 19.39
C ILE A 288 -13.98 -9.82 20.56
N GLU A 289 -13.59 -11.09 20.47
CA GLU A 289 -12.62 -11.72 21.38
C GLU A 289 -11.18 -11.46 20.89
N ASP A 290 -10.95 -11.73 19.59
CA ASP A 290 -9.65 -11.61 18.94
C ASP A 290 -9.53 -10.31 18.11
N PRO A 291 -8.70 -9.34 18.52
CA PRO A 291 -8.58 -8.06 17.80
C PRO A 291 -7.83 -8.23 16.47
N THR A 292 -6.98 -9.26 16.35
CA THR A 292 -6.23 -9.56 15.12
C THR A 292 -7.03 -10.36 14.11
N SER A 293 -8.25 -10.79 14.44
CA SER A 293 -9.07 -11.59 13.53
C SER A 293 -9.35 -10.85 12.22
N ILE A 294 -9.34 -11.60 11.12
CA ILE A 294 -9.37 -11.04 9.77
C ILE A 294 -10.82 -10.92 9.30
N TYR A 295 -11.17 -9.76 8.76
CA TYR A 295 -12.47 -9.55 8.13
C TYR A 295 -12.35 -8.84 6.79
N ILE A 296 -13.40 -8.96 6.00
CA ILE A 296 -13.53 -8.28 4.72
C ILE A 296 -13.99 -6.84 4.96
N ALA A 297 -13.06 -5.88 4.90
CA ALA A 297 -13.38 -4.47 5.08
C ALA A 297 -14.12 -3.90 3.88
N GLN A 298 -13.64 -4.20 2.69
CA GLN A 298 -14.26 -3.78 1.43
C GLN A 298 -14.12 -4.90 0.41
N SER A 299 -15.11 -4.98 -0.47
CA SER A 299 -15.11 -5.91 -1.59
C SER A 299 -15.82 -5.28 -2.76
N TRP A 300 -15.14 -5.22 -3.91
CA TRP A 300 -15.68 -4.62 -5.12
C TRP A 300 -15.25 -5.40 -6.36
N VAL A 301 -15.82 -5.02 -7.50
CA VAL A 301 -15.61 -5.72 -8.77
C VAL A 301 -15.13 -4.73 -9.81
N GLY A 302 -14.03 -5.08 -10.48
CA GLY A 302 -13.47 -4.35 -11.61
C GLY A 302 -13.92 -4.95 -12.94
N ARG A 303 -14.11 -4.09 -13.94
CA ARG A 303 -14.40 -4.52 -15.31
C ARG A 303 -13.09 -4.83 -16.04
N GLY A 304 -12.99 -6.02 -16.63
CA GLY A 304 -11.85 -6.45 -17.43
C GLY A 304 -12.04 -6.18 -18.94
N PRO A 305 -11.07 -6.60 -19.76
CA PRO A 305 -11.19 -6.56 -21.21
C PRO A 305 -12.38 -7.41 -21.68
N TRP A 306 -12.99 -7.04 -22.81
CA TRP A 306 -14.03 -7.90 -23.41
C TRP A 306 -13.37 -9.21 -23.86
N ARG A 307 -13.90 -10.35 -23.42
CA ARG A 307 -13.39 -11.68 -23.80
C ARG A 307 -13.63 -11.95 -25.29
N GLY A 308 -14.73 -11.43 -25.82
CA GLY A 308 -15.11 -11.60 -27.21
C GLY A 308 -16.30 -10.73 -27.58
N LYS A 309 -16.51 -10.56 -28.88
CA LYS A 309 -17.67 -9.91 -29.46
C LYS A 309 -18.30 -10.88 -30.47
N ARG A 310 -19.63 -10.98 -30.46
CA ARG A 310 -20.40 -11.79 -31.39
C ARG A 310 -21.49 -10.94 -32.02
N ILE A 311 -21.72 -11.10 -33.32
CA ILE A 311 -22.84 -10.48 -34.00
C ILE A 311 -24.12 -11.24 -33.64
N ASP A 312 -25.15 -10.50 -33.24
CA ASP A 312 -26.49 -10.99 -32.89
C ASP A 312 -27.44 -10.67 -34.04
N TYR A 313 -27.74 -11.68 -34.85
CA TYR A 313 -28.62 -11.54 -36.02
C TYR A 313 -30.07 -11.51 -35.56
N LYS A 314 -30.79 -10.44 -35.89
CA LYS A 314 -32.21 -10.24 -35.56
C LYS A 314 -33.06 -10.21 -36.83
N GLY A 315 -34.37 -10.29 -36.66
CA GLY A 315 -35.30 -10.16 -37.79
C GLY A 315 -35.19 -8.81 -38.52
N ARG A 316 -35.66 -8.78 -39.77
CA ARG A 316 -35.68 -7.59 -40.65
C ARG A 316 -34.30 -6.96 -40.89
N GLY A 317 -33.27 -7.77 -41.05
CA GLY A 317 -31.90 -7.30 -41.36
C GLY A 317 -31.21 -6.52 -40.23
N ARG A 318 -31.79 -6.48 -39.02
CA ARG A 318 -31.19 -5.80 -37.87
C ARG A 318 -30.07 -6.66 -37.27
N MET A 319 -29.00 -6.02 -36.84
CA MET A 319 -27.89 -6.71 -36.16
C MET A 319 -27.48 -5.98 -34.88
N GLY A 320 -27.25 -6.75 -33.83
CA GLY A 320 -26.66 -6.28 -32.56
C GLY A 320 -25.24 -6.83 -32.38
N ILE A 321 -24.52 -6.33 -31.38
CA ILE A 321 -23.23 -6.89 -30.96
C ILE A 321 -23.34 -7.34 -29.51
N ILE A 322 -23.29 -8.65 -29.28
CA ILE A 322 -23.17 -9.24 -27.95
C ILE A 322 -21.69 -9.17 -27.55
N ARG A 323 -21.41 -8.56 -26.40
CA ARG A 323 -20.05 -8.47 -25.84
C ARG A 323 -19.94 -9.39 -24.65
N HIS A 324 -18.99 -10.32 -24.67
CA HIS A 324 -18.73 -11.22 -23.54
C HIS A 324 -17.85 -10.50 -22.51
N PRO A 325 -18.36 -10.16 -21.32
CA PRO A 325 -17.59 -9.47 -20.31
C PRO A 325 -16.56 -10.41 -19.66
N SER A 326 -15.48 -9.80 -19.16
CA SER A 326 -14.64 -10.39 -18.13
C SER A 326 -14.55 -9.41 -16.97
N THR A 327 -14.36 -9.92 -15.75
CA THR A 327 -14.30 -9.08 -14.55
C THR A 327 -13.34 -9.62 -13.52
N SER A 328 -12.72 -8.73 -12.76
CA SER A 328 -11.91 -9.08 -11.59
C SER A 328 -12.67 -8.73 -10.32
N PHE A 329 -12.40 -9.47 -9.26
CA PHE A 329 -12.89 -9.24 -7.92
C PHE A 329 -11.72 -8.75 -7.06
N THR A 330 -11.96 -7.77 -6.19
CA THR A 330 -10.92 -7.22 -5.32
C THR A 330 -11.46 -7.10 -3.91
N VAL A 331 -10.64 -7.53 -2.96
CA VAL A 331 -10.96 -7.55 -1.53
C VAL A 331 -9.88 -6.80 -0.77
N LEU A 332 -10.32 -5.99 0.18
CA LEU A 332 -9.47 -5.38 1.19
C LEU A 332 -9.73 -6.10 2.52
N LEU A 333 -8.74 -6.86 2.97
CA LEU A 333 -8.74 -7.51 4.27
C LEU A 333 -8.10 -6.59 5.31
N LYS A 334 -8.70 -6.52 6.50
CA LYS A 334 -8.20 -5.80 7.68
C LYS A 334 -8.42 -6.61 8.93
N GLU A 335 -7.74 -6.24 10.01
CA GLU A 335 -7.95 -6.79 11.35
C GLU A 335 -9.09 -6.08 12.09
N GLU A 336 -9.76 -6.78 13.00
CA GLU A 336 -10.86 -6.21 13.82
C GLU A 336 -10.43 -5.01 14.69
N LYS A 337 -9.13 -4.84 15.00
CA LYS A 337 -8.55 -3.58 15.56
C LYS A 337 -9.08 -2.33 14.86
N THR A 338 -9.23 -2.40 13.54
CA THR A 338 -9.70 -1.28 12.72
C THR A 338 -11.18 -0.96 12.96
N ARG A 339 -12.01 -1.95 13.31
CA ARG A 339 -13.42 -1.73 13.66
C ARG A 339 -13.58 -1.16 15.05
N ILE A 340 -12.78 -1.61 16.01
CA ILE A 340 -12.74 -1.08 17.38
C ILE A 340 -12.47 0.42 17.33
N ARG A 341 -11.41 0.83 16.64
CA ARG A 341 -11.09 2.26 16.44
C ARG A 341 -12.24 3.02 15.75
N GLN A 342 -12.84 2.47 14.70
CA GLN A 342 -13.95 3.13 14.00
C GLN A 342 -15.19 3.30 14.90
N HIS A 343 -15.43 2.37 15.80
CA HIS A 343 -16.49 2.45 16.79
C HIS A 343 -16.19 3.54 17.82
N GLU A 344 -14.98 3.55 18.41
CA GLU A 344 -14.53 4.58 19.35
C GLU A 344 -14.56 6.00 18.74
N GLU A 345 -14.14 6.15 17.48
CA GLU A 345 -14.23 7.43 16.79
C GLU A 345 -15.68 7.87 16.57
N ARG A 346 -16.60 6.92 16.37
CA ARG A 346 -18.02 7.22 16.21
C ARG A 346 -18.64 7.61 17.54
N THR A 347 -18.36 6.88 18.62
CA THR A 347 -18.87 7.20 19.96
C THR A 347 -18.31 8.54 20.43
N ALA A 348 -17.02 8.80 20.24
CA ALA A 348 -16.42 10.11 20.55
C ALA A 348 -17.02 11.24 19.69
N LYS A 349 -17.34 10.98 18.42
CA LYS A 349 -18.03 11.95 17.55
C LYS A 349 -19.46 12.22 18.03
N GLU A 350 -20.16 11.19 18.50
CA GLU A 350 -21.50 11.30 19.05
C GLU A 350 -21.50 12.08 20.38
N GLN A 351 -20.58 11.74 21.29
CA GLN A 351 -20.36 12.50 22.53
C GLN A 351 -20.02 13.97 22.25
N ARG A 352 -19.23 14.26 21.20
CA ARG A 352 -18.88 15.63 20.80
C ARG A 352 -20.08 16.46 20.31
N LYS A 353 -21.14 15.83 19.75
CA LYS A 353 -22.34 16.57 19.32
C LYS A 353 -23.08 17.21 20.49
N GLY A 354 -22.90 16.68 21.70
CA GLY A 354 -23.65 17.10 22.87
C GLY A 354 -25.12 16.66 22.84
N PRO A 355 -25.87 16.94 23.91
CA PRO A 355 -27.30 16.63 23.98
C PRO A 355 -28.12 17.57 23.10
N TRP A 356 -29.30 17.12 22.70
CA TRP A 356 -30.28 18.02 22.08
C TRP A 356 -30.85 18.98 23.14
N VAL A 357 -30.95 20.27 22.79
CA VAL A 357 -31.44 21.33 23.68
C VAL A 357 -32.78 21.83 23.13
N HIS A 358 -33.82 21.89 23.99
CA HIS A 358 -35.17 22.31 23.59
C HIS A 358 -35.19 23.72 22.97
N LEU A 359 -34.45 24.67 23.55
CA LEU A 359 -34.33 26.05 23.09
C LEU A 359 -32.88 26.36 22.72
N PRO A 360 -32.45 26.07 21.48
CA PRO A 360 -31.06 26.29 21.08
C PRO A 360 -30.76 27.77 20.83
N SER A 361 -29.62 28.24 21.30
CA SER A 361 -29.09 29.58 21.00
C SER A 361 -28.58 29.64 19.56
N ARG A 362 -29.49 29.83 18.60
CA ARG A 362 -29.12 30.00 17.18
C ARG A 362 -28.52 31.39 16.96
N PRO A 363 -27.42 31.51 16.21
CA PRO A 363 -26.89 32.83 15.87
C PRO A 363 -27.93 33.59 15.01
N VAL A 364 -28.13 34.87 15.31
CA VAL A 364 -28.94 35.75 14.46
C VAL A 364 -28.15 36.00 13.18
N TYR A 365 -28.71 35.58 12.05
CA TYR A 365 -28.12 35.79 10.75
C TYR A 365 -28.54 37.16 10.20
N GLY A 366 -27.58 37.94 9.71
CA GLY A 366 -27.78 39.29 9.19
C GLY A 366 -27.18 40.35 10.10
N GLN A 367 -26.25 41.14 9.56
CA GLN A 367 -25.61 42.24 10.29
C GLN A 367 -26.33 43.55 9.98
N ARG A 368 -26.71 44.29 11.02
CA ARG A 368 -27.21 45.67 10.92
C ARG A 368 -26.25 46.58 11.68
N PRO A 369 -25.89 47.76 11.14
CA PRO A 369 -25.00 48.71 11.81
C PRO A 369 -25.73 49.54 12.89
N TYR A 370 -26.81 49.01 13.45
CA TYR A 370 -27.57 49.62 14.54
C TYR A 370 -28.18 48.51 15.40
N TYR A 371 -28.39 48.81 16.68
CA TYR A 371 -29.05 47.90 17.61
C TYR A 371 -30.54 47.84 17.30
N SER A 372 -31.12 46.64 17.35
CA SER A 372 -32.56 46.40 17.16
C SER A 372 -33.24 45.82 18.40
N TRP A 373 -32.51 45.74 19.52
CA TRP A 373 -32.96 45.44 20.86
C TRP A 373 -31.96 46.02 21.86
#